data_AF-A0A377G724-F1
#
_entry.id   AF-A0A377G724-F1
#
_cell.length_a   1.000
_cell.length_b   1.000
_cell.length_c   1.000
_cell.angle_alpha   90.00
_cell.angle_beta   90.00
_cell.angle_gamma   90.00
#
_symmetry.space_group_name_H-M   'P 1'
#
loop_
_entity.id
_entity.type
_entity.pdbx_description
1 polymer ?
#
loop_
_entity_poly.entity_id
_entity_poly.type
_entity_poly.pdbx_seq_one_letter_code
_entity_poly.pdbx_strand_id
1 'polypeptide(L)'
;MPYTTKLLNAQNEAIDFQTVVKPSLRGKKHQVFEIYIREGNERKLVGAMDYNLRPHCIHINRMDNLQNGFTQKNKQMIKHMGYLFLEHALRESFAKGFQGKLELEAIENSPIVYFKFGLRKNSRTINKMIDVFDVISMIENFNESIPMDQRKELSREMMGRLCFGGLFLKEEDKAAQKDIELALDKMLAGETQGEVKIAKKQLFHLLEQHIKLNNRTLWEELVKNTALHLNIPKAQCDTLPFNEILEYGCQSSDNLEFSSWLMHPDTSKLTAEEFASQYSMQLNKCIMRTYMHLPESFIHKKRIELQIDPQKPFDGIEHFEDKRIPLVEQMIDKLGRNRSSRDLLEALNALKQKLLSGKDDPDSLKEDLESIRRQIEQRKKDVKTDQKKSKSVTFWSVPTVDELLQLGDQSAPRVAYDELLQLVDQIEEVAKKSTAPNFY
;
A
#
# COMPACT_ATOMS: atom_id res chain seq x y z
N MET A 1 11.32 -1.34 -14.36
CA MET A 1 10.91 -2.07 -15.57
C MET A 1 9.58 -1.50 -16.05
N PRO A 2 9.34 -1.36 -17.36
CA PRO A 2 8.08 -0.82 -17.87
C PRO A 2 6.88 -1.72 -17.51
N TYR A 3 5.69 -1.12 -17.37
CA TYR A 3 4.44 -1.86 -17.24
C TYR A 3 4.17 -2.68 -18.50
N THR A 4 3.70 -3.91 -18.32
CA THR A 4 3.28 -4.78 -19.42
C THR A 4 1.87 -4.45 -19.91
N THR A 5 1.02 -3.93 -19.02
CA THR A 5 -0.33 -3.49 -19.37
C THR A 5 -0.29 -2.25 -20.26
N LYS A 6 -0.78 -2.39 -21.50
CA LYS A 6 -1.08 -1.27 -22.40
C LYS A 6 -2.51 -0.77 -22.16
N LEU A 7 -2.67 0.53 -21.90
CA LEU A 7 -3.98 1.18 -21.89
C LEU A 7 -4.46 1.36 -23.32
N LEU A 8 -5.74 1.06 -23.56
CA LEU A 8 -6.33 1.19 -24.90
C LEU A 8 -7.53 2.13 -24.87
N ASN A 9 -7.76 2.85 -25.97
CA ASN A 9 -8.99 3.63 -26.15
C ASN A 9 -10.18 2.74 -26.55
N ALA A 10 -11.33 3.35 -26.79
CA ALA A 10 -12.54 2.66 -27.23
C ALA A 10 -12.32 1.87 -28.54
N GLN A 11 -11.44 2.34 -29.42
CA GLN A 11 -11.07 1.77 -30.72
C GLN A 11 -9.97 0.69 -30.64
N ASN A 12 -9.48 0.35 -29.43
CA ASN A 12 -8.36 -0.58 -29.20
C ASN A 12 -6.99 -0.05 -29.62
N GLU A 13 -6.83 1.25 -29.79
CA GLU A 13 -5.54 1.87 -30.06
C GLU A 13 -4.81 2.13 -28.73
N ALA A 14 -3.49 1.94 -28.71
CA ALA A 14 -2.69 2.16 -27.51
C ALA A 14 -2.66 3.65 -27.14
N ILE A 15 -2.80 3.92 -25.84
CA ILE A 15 -2.71 5.26 -25.28
C ILE A 15 -1.42 5.36 -24.48
N ASP A 16 -0.60 6.36 -24.79
CA ASP A 16 0.54 6.71 -23.96
C ASP A 16 0.06 7.35 -22.64
N PHE A 17 0.63 6.91 -21.54
CA PHE A 17 0.25 7.37 -20.21
C PHE A 17 1.47 7.60 -19.34
N GLN A 18 1.26 8.38 -18.29
CA GLN A 18 2.22 8.65 -17.23
C GLN A 18 1.60 8.29 -15.90
N THR A 19 2.44 7.85 -14.96
CA THR A 19 2.01 7.43 -13.63
C THR A 19 2.68 8.26 -12.55
N VAL A 20 1.95 8.55 -11.48
CA VAL A 20 2.46 9.26 -10.31
C VAL A 20 2.05 8.49 -9.05
N VAL A 21 2.98 8.29 -8.12
CA VAL A 21 2.66 7.78 -6.77
C VAL A 21 2.86 8.92 -5.79
N LYS A 22 1.89 9.17 -4.90
CA LYS A 22 1.99 10.20 -3.87
C LYS A 22 1.36 9.78 -2.55
N PRO A 23 1.73 10.41 -1.42
CA PRO A 23 1.04 10.21 -0.16
C PRO A 23 -0.45 10.55 -0.28
N SER A 24 -1.30 9.70 0.27
CA SER A 24 -2.75 9.95 0.34
C SER A 24 -3.05 10.97 1.44
N LEU A 25 -4.10 11.76 1.25
CA LEU A 25 -4.62 12.67 2.27
C LEU A 25 -5.10 11.92 3.54
N ARG A 26 -5.29 10.60 3.45
CA ARG A 26 -5.67 9.72 4.57
C ARG A 26 -4.53 9.45 5.56
N GLY A 27 -3.29 9.79 5.23
CA GLY A 27 -2.15 9.73 6.14
C GLY A 27 -0.97 8.91 5.61
N LYS A 28 0.11 8.85 6.40
CA LYS A 28 1.44 8.35 5.99
C LYS A 28 1.48 6.89 5.52
N LYS A 29 0.52 6.05 5.95
CA LYS A 29 0.44 4.63 5.55
C LYS A 29 -0.37 4.42 4.26
N HIS A 30 -0.97 5.48 3.72
CA HIS A 30 -1.80 5.45 2.53
C HIS A 30 -1.08 6.15 1.37
N GLN A 31 -1.19 5.56 0.19
CA GLN A 31 -0.61 6.07 -1.05
C GLN A 31 -1.69 6.12 -2.14
N VAL A 32 -1.51 7.04 -3.08
CA VAL A 32 -2.35 7.17 -4.26
C VAL A 32 -1.47 6.99 -5.48
N PHE A 33 -1.86 6.05 -6.35
CA PHE A 33 -1.29 5.84 -7.67
C PHE A 33 -2.21 6.44 -8.73
N GLU A 34 -1.75 7.49 -9.40
CA GLU A 34 -2.50 8.27 -10.39
C GLU A 34 -1.97 8.01 -11.80
N ILE A 35 -2.88 8.04 -12.76
CA ILE A 35 -2.61 7.81 -14.18
C ILE A 35 -3.08 9.02 -14.98
N TYR A 36 -2.17 9.55 -15.77
CA TYR A 36 -2.38 10.70 -16.63
C TYR A 36 -2.21 10.32 -18.10
N ILE A 37 -3.03 10.88 -18.96
CA ILE A 37 -2.83 10.84 -20.42
C ILE A 37 -2.58 12.26 -20.93
N ARG A 38 -1.95 12.35 -22.10
CA ARG A 38 -1.75 13.62 -22.77
C ARG A 38 -3.01 14.01 -23.55
N GLU A 39 -3.52 15.22 -23.30
CA GLU A 39 -4.59 15.82 -24.10
C GLU A 39 -4.08 17.18 -24.60
N GLY A 40 -3.51 17.19 -25.81
CA GLY A 40 -2.78 18.35 -26.35
C GLY A 40 -1.48 18.64 -25.58
N ASN A 41 -1.39 19.85 -25.00
CA ASN A 41 -0.24 20.27 -24.19
C ASN A 41 -0.44 19.99 -22.68
N GLU A 42 -1.63 19.54 -22.26
CA GLU A 42 -1.96 19.32 -20.86
C GLU A 42 -1.96 17.82 -20.50
N ARG A 43 -1.72 17.54 -19.21
CA ARG A 43 -1.86 16.21 -18.62
C ARG A 43 -3.23 16.10 -17.96
N LYS A 44 -3.99 15.09 -18.33
CA LYS A 44 -5.32 14.84 -17.75
C LYS A 44 -5.30 13.59 -16.90
N LEU A 45 -5.75 13.71 -15.66
CA LEU A 45 -5.95 12.58 -14.75
C LEU A 45 -7.11 11.72 -15.27
N VAL A 46 -6.86 10.44 -15.49
CA VAL A 46 -7.84 9.49 -16.03
C VAL A 46 -8.07 8.27 -15.16
N GLY A 47 -7.19 8.01 -14.21
CA GLY A 47 -7.37 6.95 -13.22
C GLY A 47 -6.61 7.24 -11.93
N ALA A 48 -7.13 6.73 -10.82
CA ALA A 48 -6.45 6.76 -9.53
C ALA A 48 -6.71 5.49 -8.73
N MET A 49 -5.74 5.02 -7.97
CA MET A 49 -5.87 3.93 -7.01
C MET A 49 -5.39 4.39 -5.64
N ASP A 50 -6.26 4.36 -4.64
CA ASP A 50 -5.90 4.57 -3.23
C ASP A 50 -5.66 3.22 -2.57
N TYR A 51 -4.50 3.07 -1.93
CA TYR A 51 -4.09 1.85 -1.26
C TYR A 51 -3.32 2.16 0.02
N ASN A 52 -3.22 1.20 0.93
CA ASN A 52 -2.42 1.30 2.14
C ASN A 52 -1.50 0.11 2.31
N LEU A 53 -0.37 0.39 2.95
CA LEU A 53 0.63 -0.60 3.32
C LEU A 53 0.19 -1.23 4.65
N ARG A 54 -0.27 -2.49 4.58
CA ARG A 54 -0.48 -3.33 5.77
C ARG A 54 0.81 -4.09 6.08
N PRO A 55 0.99 -4.64 7.29
CA PRO A 55 2.23 -5.33 7.68
C PRO A 55 2.64 -6.50 6.76
N HIS A 56 1.72 -7.02 5.94
CA HIS A 56 1.91 -8.24 5.16
C HIS A 56 1.36 -8.20 3.73
N CYS A 57 0.79 -7.09 3.28
CA CYS A 57 0.17 -6.98 1.96
C CYS A 57 -0.01 -5.52 1.52
N ILE A 58 -0.26 -5.34 0.23
CA ILE A 58 -0.84 -4.10 -0.30
C ILE A 58 -2.35 -4.25 -0.23
N HIS A 59 -3.01 -3.38 0.53
CA HIS A 59 -4.46 -3.34 0.59
C HIS A 59 -5.00 -2.21 -0.28
N ILE A 60 -5.77 -2.56 -1.31
CA ILE A 60 -6.33 -1.61 -2.26
C ILE A 60 -7.69 -1.17 -1.73
N ASN A 61 -7.80 0.10 -1.35
CA ASN A 61 -9.02 0.69 -0.81
C ASN A 61 -10.00 1.04 -1.93
N ARG A 62 -9.48 1.56 -3.05
CA ARG A 62 -10.29 2.05 -4.16
C ARG A 62 -9.51 2.10 -5.46
N MET A 63 -10.16 1.76 -6.57
CA MET A 63 -9.66 1.96 -7.93
C MET A 63 -10.72 2.73 -8.72
N ASP A 64 -10.33 3.90 -9.22
CA ASP A 64 -11.18 4.79 -10.00
C ASP A 64 -10.69 4.85 -11.44
N ASN A 65 -11.61 4.58 -12.38
CA ASN A 65 -11.43 4.92 -13.79
C ASN A 65 -12.32 6.13 -14.09
N LEU A 66 -11.72 7.32 -14.06
CA LEU A 66 -12.43 8.60 -14.06
C LEU A 66 -13.04 8.96 -15.42
N GLN A 67 -12.70 8.24 -16.48
CA GLN A 67 -13.29 8.43 -17.82
C GLN A 67 -14.51 7.53 -18.07
N ASN A 68 -14.77 6.55 -17.19
CA ASN A 68 -15.88 5.63 -17.35
C ASN A 68 -17.12 6.13 -16.60
N GLY A 69 -17.92 6.98 -17.25
CA GLY A 69 -19.37 6.91 -17.08
C GLY A 69 -19.85 5.58 -17.69
N PHE A 70 -20.72 4.83 -17.00
CA PHE A 70 -21.09 3.41 -17.22
C PHE A 70 -21.62 2.98 -18.61
N THR A 71 -21.42 3.74 -19.69
CA THR A 71 -21.91 3.37 -21.02
C THR A 71 -20.78 3.05 -22.00
N GLN A 72 -20.82 1.87 -22.60
CA GLN A 72 -19.93 1.42 -23.70
C GLN A 72 -19.97 2.31 -24.95
N LYS A 73 -20.92 3.27 -25.02
CA LYS A 73 -21.04 4.26 -26.09
C LYS A 73 -20.13 5.48 -25.89
N ASN A 74 -19.44 5.59 -24.75
CA ASN A 74 -18.55 6.70 -24.51
C ASN A 74 -17.26 6.57 -25.34
N LYS A 75 -17.05 7.50 -26.28
CA LYS A 75 -15.84 7.58 -27.11
C LYS A 75 -14.56 7.81 -26.27
N GLN A 76 -14.70 8.18 -24.99
CA GLN A 76 -13.62 8.43 -24.05
C GLN A 76 -13.28 7.24 -23.13
N MET A 77 -13.87 6.06 -23.37
CA MET A 77 -13.62 4.88 -22.53
C MET A 77 -12.15 4.42 -22.61
N ILE A 78 -11.49 4.29 -21.46
CA ILE A 78 -10.15 3.72 -21.36
C ILE A 78 -10.25 2.29 -20.83
N LYS A 79 -9.74 1.34 -21.63
CA LYS A 79 -9.69 -0.09 -21.34
C LYS A 79 -8.43 -0.43 -20.55
N HIS A 80 -8.50 -1.54 -19.81
CA HIS A 80 -7.41 -2.14 -19.03
C HIS A 80 -6.88 -1.35 -17.82
N MET A 81 -7.49 -0.21 -17.48
CA MET A 81 -7.12 0.59 -16.31
C MET A 81 -7.00 -0.23 -15.01
N GLY A 82 -8.01 -1.07 -14.72
CA GLY A 82 -7.98 -1.93 -13.53
C GLY A 82 -6.87 -2.97 -13.55
N TYR A 83 -6.45 -3.44 -14.72
CA TYR A 83 -5.35 -4.39 -14.84
C TYR A 83 -4.00 -3.71 -14.58
N LEU A 84 -3.84 -2.47 -15.05
CA LEU A 84 -2.66 -1.64 -14.76
C LEU A 84 -2.54 -1.35 -13.27
N PHE A 85 -3.66 -1.05 -12.58
CA PHE A 85 -3.68 -0.88 -11.13
C PHE A 85 -3.24 -2.14 -10.36
N LEU A 86 -3.77 -3.30 -10.75
CA LEU A 86 -3.42 -4.57 -10.12
C LEU A 86 -1.96 -4.97 -10.40
N GLU A 87 -1.47 -4.69 -11.61
CA GLU A 87 -0.05 -4.87 -11.96
C GLU A 87 0.85 -3.98 -11.10
N HIS A 88 0.49 -2.70 -10.91
CA HIS A 88 1.20 -1.80 -10.01
C HIS A 88 1.20 -2.32 -8.57
N ALA A 89 0.04 -2.66 -8.02
CA ALA A 89 -0.07 -3.17 -6.65
C ALA A 89 0.78 -4.44 -6.46
N LEU A 90 0.79 -5.36 -7.43
CA LEU A 90 1.56 -6.59 -7.36
C LEU A 90 3.07 -6.30 -7.35
N ARG A 91 3.53 -5.39 -8.20
CA ARG A 91 4.94 -4.96 -8.25
C ARG A 91 5.35 -4.28 -6.93
N GLU A 92 4.52 -3.37 -6.41
CA GLU A 92 4.76 -2.70 -5.13
C GLU A 92 4.82 -3.70 -3.97
N SER A 93 3.95 -4.71 -3.97
CA SER A 93 3.94 -5.79 -2.98
C SER A 93 5.27 -6.55 -2.95
N PHE A 94 5.83 -6.91 -4.11
CA PHE A 94 7.17 -7.52 -4.18
C PHE A 94 8.27 -6.56 -3.70
N ALA A 95 8.22 -5.29 -4.12
CA ALA A 95 9.23 -4.29 -3.75
C ALA A 95 9.29 -4.05 -2.22
N LYS A 96 8.16 -4.20 -1.53
CA LYS A 96 8.07 -4.10 -0.06
C LYS A 96 8.37 -5.41 0.68
N GLY A 97 8.66 -6.50 -0.04
CA GLY A 97 8.95 -7.81 0.54
C GLY A 97 7.71 -8.61 0.94
N PHE A 98 6.50 -8.16 0.58
CA PHE A 98 5.23 -8.84 0.88
C PHE A 98 4.92 -10.02 -0.05
N GLN A 99 5.89 -10.44 -0.87
CA GLN A 99 5.80 -11.63 -1.74
C GLN A 99 4.62 -11.61 -2.71
N GLY A 100 4.15 -10.43 -3.13
CA GLY A 100 3.05 -10.30 -4.09
C GLY A 100 1.66 -10.47 -3.47
N LYS A 101 1.53 -10.50 -2.13
CA LYS A 101 0.24 -10.53 -1.44
C LYS A 101 -0.53 -9.23 -1.67
N LEU A 102 -1.75 -9.37 -2.18
CA LEU A 102 -2.70 -8.29 -2.47
C LEU A 102 -4.02 -8.58 -1.79
N GLU A 103 -4.62 -7.55 -1.22
CA GLU A 103 -5.96 -7.59 -0.67
C GLU A 103 -6.79 -6.41 -1.17
N LEU A 104 -8.09 -6.63 -1.34
CA LEU A 104 -9.03 -5.55 -1.63
C LEU A 104 -10.43 -5.91 -1.19
N GLU A 105 -11.21 -4.91 -0.80
CA GLU A 105 -12.66 -5.01 -0.74
C GLU A 105 -13.20 -4.74 -2.14
N ALA A 106 -13.80 -5.74 -2.79
CA ALA A 106 -14.15 -5.58 -4.18
C ALA A 106 -15.35 -4.64 -4.35
N ILE A 107 -15.27 -3.82 -5.40
CA ILE A 107 -16.34 -2.87 -5.73
C ILE A 107 -17.43 -3.62 -6.50
N GLU A 108 -18.69 -3.35 -6.14
CA GLU A 108 -19.91 -4.04 -6.60
C GLU A 108 -20.04 -4.17 -8.13
N ASN A 109 -19.40 -3.29 -8.91
CA ASN A 109 -19.62 -3.15 -10.35
C ASN A 109 -18.44 -3.55 -11.25
N SER A 110 -17.39 -4.24 -10.76
CA SER A 110 -16.23 -4.62 -11.60
C SER A 110 -15.58 -5.98 -11.30
N PRO A 111 -16.33 -7.08 -11.10
CA PRO A 111 -15.76 -8.38 -10.73
C PRO A 111 -14.82 -8.97 -11.79
N ILE A 112 -15.07 -8.74 -13.09
CA ILE A 112 -14.31 -9.39 -14.18
C ILE A 112 -12.82 -9.13 -14.09
N VAL A 113 -12.42 -7.87 -13.83
CA VAL A 113 -11.00 -7.51 -13.86
C VAL A 113 -10.25 -8.24 -12.75
N TYR A 114 -10.86 -8.41 -11.58
CA TYR A 114 -10.28 -9.13 -10.46
C TYR A 114 -10.10 -10.61 -10.78
N PHE A 115 -11.15 -11.29 -11.28
CA PHE A 115 -11.08 -12.71 -11.62
C PHE A 115 -10.10 -12.99 -12.79
N LYS A 116 -10.07 -12.14 -13.82
CA LYS A 116 -9.11 -12.26 -14.93
C LYS A 116 -7.67 -12.06 -14.49
N PHE A 117 -7.43 -11.17 -13.53
CA PHE A 117 -6.11 -11.01 -12.93
C PHE A 117 -5.72 -12.19 -12.03
N GLY A 118 -6.69 -13.00 -11.60
CA GLY A 118 -6.48 -14.20 -10.78
C GLY A 118 -6.91 -14.04 -9.33
N LEU A 119 -7.47 -12.90 -8.94
CA LEU A 119 -7.99 -12.73 -7.58
C LEU A 119 -9.15 -13.70 -7.32
N ARG A 120 -9.26 -14.10 -6.06
CA ARG A 120 -10.32 -14.97 -5.55
C ARG A 120 -11.03 -14.29 -4.41
N LYS A 121 -12.35 -14.42 -4.39
CA LYS A 121 -13.19 -13.92 -3.32
C LYS A 121 -13.17 -14.89 -2.15
N ASN A 122 -12.98 -14.34 -0.96
CA ASN A 122 -13.08 -15.10 0.27
C ASN A 122 -14.53 -15.55 0.50
N SER A 123 -14.70 -16.82 0.90
CA SER A 123 -15.99 -17.33 1.34
C SER A 123 -16.45 -16.60 2.61
N ARG A 124 -17.75 -16.64 2.91
CA ARG A 124 -18.27 -16.11 4.20
C ARG A 124 -17.60 -16.76 5.41
N THR A 125 -17.02 -17.94 5.22
CA THR A 125 -16.28 -18.70 6.22
C THR A 125 -15.02 -17.94 6.68
N ILE A 126 -14.40 -17.12 5.82
CA ILE A 126 -13.31 -16.21 6.24
C ILE A 126 -13.77 -15.16 7.24
N ASN A 127 -14.99 -14.63 7.14
CA ASN A 127 -15.44 -13.65 8.12
C ASN A 127 -15.49 -14.24 9.55
N LYS A 128 -15.59 -15.57 9.68
CA LYS A 128 -15.52 -16.27 10.97
C LYS A 128 -14.09 -16.59 11.42
N MET A 129 -13.09 -16.42 10.57
CA MET A 129 -11.69 -16.77 10.81
C MET A 129 -10.72 -15.65 10.47
N ILE A 130 -11.21 -14.43 10.21
CA ILE A 130 -10.39 -13.34 9.71
C ILE A 130 -9.24 -13.01 10.67
N ASP A 131 -9.50 -13.09 11.98
CA ASP A 131 -8.49 -12.91 13.01
C ASP A 131 -7.42 -14.01 12.99
N VAL A 132 -7.81 -15.25 12.69
CA VAL A 132 -6.88 -16.38 12.55
C VAL A 132 -6.02 -16.20 11.30
N PHE A 133 -6.61 -15.75 10.19
CA PHE A 133 -5.90 -15.46 8.94
C PHE A 133 -4.91 -14.31 9.09
N ASP A 134 -5.31 -13.23 9.74
CA ASP A 134 -4.42 -12.11 10.03
C ASP A 134 -3.23 -12.59 10.86
N VAL A 135 -3.47 -13.46 11.85
CA VAL A 135 -2.42 -14.05 12.69
C VAL A 135 -1.51 -14.98 11.88
N ILE A 136 -2.06 -15.88 11.05
CA ILE A 136 -1.27 -16.74 10.15
C ILE A 136 -0.38 -15.88 9.25
N SER A 137 -0.95 -14.84 8.66
CA SER A 137 -0.22 -13.92 7.79
C SER A 137 0.90 -13.18 8.54
N MET A 138 0.66 -12.76 9.79
CA MET A 138 1.70 -12.20 10.67
C MET A 138 2.82 -13.22 10.96
N ILE A 139 2.48 -14.49 11.23
CA ILE A 139 3.46 -15.57 11.47
C ILE A 139 4.31 -15.79 10.21
N GLU A 140 3.70 -15.95 9.05
CA GLU A 140 4.41 -16.20 7.79
C GLU A 140 5.40 -15.08 7.48
N ASN A 141 4.95 -13.83 7.59
CA ASN A 141 5.71 -12.65 7.18
C ASN A 141 6.62 -12.10 8.29
N PHE A 142 6.60 -12.67 9.49
CA PHE A 142 7.53 -12.31 10.54
C PHE A 142 8.98 -12.44 10.05
N ASN A 143 9.75 -11.35 10.17
CA ASN A 143 11.15 -11.28 9.82
C ASN A 143 11.98 -10.99 11.07
N GLU A 144 13.10 -11.71 11.22
CA GLU A 144 14.09 -11.53 12.28
C GLU A 144 14.70 -10.12 12.31
N SER A 145 14.63 -9.35 11.23
CA SER A 145 15.10 -7.96 11.23
C SER A 145 14.15 -6.97 11.94
N ILE A 146 12.98 -7.41 12.42
CA ILE A 146 12.02 -6.53 13.10
C ILE A 146 12.57 -6.10 14.48
N PRO A 147 12.57 -4.80 14.83
CA PRO A 147 13.00 -4.29 16.13
C PRO A 147 12.21 -4.87 17.33
N MET A 148 12.87 -5.07 18.46
CA MET A 148 12.30 -5.74 19.65
C MET A 148 11.06 -5.06 20.24
N ASP A 149 10.97 -3.72 20.17
CA ASP A 149 9.81 -2.93 20.54
C ASP A 149 8.60 -3.25 19.64
N GLN A 150 8.82 -3.35 18.32
CA GLN A 150 7.79 -3.76 17.36
C GLN A 150 7.38 -5.23 17.52
N ARG A 151 8.32 -6.12 17.90
CA ARG A 151 7.99 -7.53 18.19
C ARG A 151 7.01 -7.68 19.35
N LYS A 152 7.14 -6.85 20.40
CA LYS A 152 6.21 -6.84 21.54
C LYS A 152 4.82 -6.33 21.17
N GLU A 153 4.75 -5.38 20.25
CA GLU A 153 3.48 -4.90 19.71
C GLU A 153 2.81 -5.97 18.84
N LEU A 154 3.60 -6.62 17.96
CA LEU A 154 3.14 -7.74 17.14
C LEU A 154 2.59 -8.89 18.00
N SER A 155 3.29 -9.27 19.07
CA SER A 155 2.81 -10.29 20.02
C SER A 155 1.43 -9.96 20.57
N ARG A 156 1.27 -8.71 21.07
CA ARG A 156 0.00 -8.23 21.63
C ARG A 156 -1.10 -8.20 20.59
N GLU A 157 -0.81 -7.78 19.36
CA GLU A 157 -1.79 -7.78 18.28
C GLU A 157 -2.24 -9.20 17.93
N MET A 158 -1.30 -10.14 17.80
CA MET A 158 -1.60 -11.53 17.48
C MET A 158 -2.43 -12.21 18.56
N MET A 159 -2.03 -12.09 19.83
CA MET A 159 -2.79 -12.63 20.95
C MET A 159 -4.14 -11.93 21.12
N GLY A 160 -4.20 -10.62 20.87
CA GLY A 160 -5.43 -9.84 20.85
C GLY A 160 -6.44 -10.41 19.87
N ARG A 161 -6.01 -10.71 18.64
CA ARG A 161 -6.86 -11.30 17.60
C ARG A 161 -7.30 -12.72 17.92
N LEU A 162 -6.40 -13.57 18.41
CA LEU A 162 -6.74 -14.95 18.76
C LEU A 162 -7.70 -15.06 19.96
N CYS A 163 -7.65 -14.12 20.92
CA CYS A 163 -8.44 -14.17 22.16
C CYS A 163 -9.71 -13.32 22.16
N PHE A 164 -9.68 -12.12 21.58
CA PHE A 164 -10.82 -11.17 21.65
C PHE A 164 -11.79 -11.29 20.47
N GLY A 165 -11.47 -12.08 19.44
CA GLY A 165 -12.39 -12.38 18.32
C GLY A 165 -13.54 -13.33 18.70
N GLY A 166 -13.56 -13.89 19.92
CA GLY A 166 -14.64 -14.74 20.45
C GLY A 166 -14.88 -16.09 19.74
N LEU A 167 -14.18 -16.34 18.62
CA LEU A 167 -14.40 -17.49 17.74
C LEU A 167 -13.27 -18.52 17.78
N PHE A 168 -12.09 -18.16 18.28
CA PHE A 168 -10.91 -19.02 18.23
C PHE A 168 -10.54 -19.57 19.61
N LEU A 169 -9.93 -18.78 20.50
CA LEU A 169 -9.65 -19.17 21.88
C LEU A 169 -10.73 -18.63 22.81
N LYS A 170 -11.44 -19.49 23.55
CA LYS A 170 -12.37 -19.09 24.61
C LYS A 170 -11.58 -18.80 25.89
N GLU A 171 -12.18 -18.05 26.83
CA GLU A 171 -11.60 -17.83 28.17
C GLU A 171 -11.29 -19.14 28.93
N GLU A 172 -11.96 -20.21 28.55
CA GLU A 172 -11.84 -21.57 29.09
C GLU A 172 -10.57 -22.28 28.58
N ASP A 173 -10.05 -21.88 27.42
CA ASP A 173 -8.94 -22.53 26.70
C ASP A 173 -7.55 -22.11 27.23
N LYS A 174 -7.42 -21.93 28.56
CA LYS A 174 -6.21 -21.38 29.21
C LYS A 174 -4.93 -22.15 28.91
N ALA A 175 -5.03 -23.48 28.72
CA ALA A 175 -3.89 -24.32 28.36
C ALA A 175 -3.40 -24.04 26.93
N ALA A 176 -4.33 -23.99 25.96
CA ALA A 176 -4.00 -23.70 24.57
C ALA A 176 -3.49 -22.27 24.38
N GLN A 177 -4.09 -21.30 25.10
CA GLN A 177 -3.60 -19.92 25.13
C GLN A 177 -2.13 -19.86 25.57
N LYS A 178 -1.80 -20.52 26.68
CA LYS A 178 -0.43 -20.56 27.22
C LYS A 178 0.56 -21.22 26.26
N ASP A 179 0.16 -22.29 25.58
CA ASP A 179 1.02 -22.98 24.62
C ASP A 179 1.28 -22.12 23.37
N ILE A 180 0.27 -21.38 22.90
CA ILE A 180 0.39 -20.43 21.79
C ILE A 180 1.27 -19.25 22.20
N GLU A 181 1.05 -18.65 23.37
CA GLU A 181 1.88 -17.57 23.91
C GLU A 181 3.35 -17.99 24.00
N LEU A 182 3.63 -19.18 24.56
CA LEU A 182 4.99 -19.70 24.66
C LEU A 182 5.66 -19.90 23.29
N ALA A 183 4.90 -20.38 22.30
CA ALA A 183 5.42 -20.55 20.95
C ALA A 183 5.63 -19.21 20.23
N LEU A 184 4.78 -18.21 20.48
CA LEU A 184 4.97 -16.83 20.00
C LEU A 184 6.22 -16.21 20.63
N ASP A 185 6.39 -16.31 21.93
CA ASP A 185 7.55 -15.79 22.63
C ASP A 185 8.85 -16.40 22.09
N LYS A 186 8.87 -17.70 21.80
CA LYS A 186 10.01 -18.35 21.13
C LYS A 186 10.26 -17.81 19.73
N MET A 187 9.21 -17.59 18.94
CA MET A 187 9.34 -17.00 17.60
C MET A 187 9.91 -15.58 17.67
N LEU A 188 9.46 -14.79 18.64
CA LEU A 188 9.85 -13.39 18.80
C LEU A 188 11.20 -13.22 19.49
N ALA A 189 11.62 -14.19 20.31
CA ALA A 189 12.92 -14.22 20.98
C ALA A 189 14.04 -14.80 20.09
N GLY A 190 13.70 -15.60 19.07
CA GLY A 190 14.67 -16.26 18.20
C GLY A 190 15.69 -15.27 17.63
N GLU A 191 16.96 -15.48 18.00
CA GLU A 191 18.11 -14.69 17.51
C GLU A 191 18.65 -15.27 16.19
N THR A 192 18.23 -16.49 15.83
CA THR A 192 18.69 -17.20 14.62
C THR A 192 17.54 -17.79 13.80
N GLN A 193 17.76 -17.87 12.48
CA GLN A 193 16.78 -18.32 11.48
C GLN A 193 16.22 -19.73 11.70
N GLY A 194 16.99 -20.61 12.36
CA GLY A 194 16.55 -21.98 12.67
C GLY A 194 15.45 -22.03 13.72
N GLU A 195 15.59 -21.25 14.79
CA GLU A 195 14.67 -21.24 15.93
C GLU A 195 13.32 -20.62 15.55
N VAL A 196 13.36 -19.53 14.76
CA VAL A 196 12.15 -18.87 14.25
C VAL A 196 11.36 -19.82 13.35
N LYS A 197 12.00 -20.56 12.44
CA LYS A 197 11.31 -21.51 11.56
C LYS A 197 10.64 -22.65 12.34
N ILE A 198 11.28 -23.13 13.42
CA ILE A 198 10.71 -24.16 14.29
C ILE A 198 9.50 -23.60 15.05
N ALA A 199 9.62 -22.40 15.62
CA ALA A 199 8.55 -21.74 16.35
C ALA A 199 7.33 -21.46 15.45
N LYS A 200 7.53 -20.99 14.21
CA LYS A 200 6.45 -20.83 13.22
C LYS A 200 5.70 -22.14 12.96
N LYS A 201 6.43 -23.24 12.75
CA LYS A 201 5.82 -24.58 12.55
C LYS A 201 5.03 -25.03 13.77
N GLN A 202 5.57 -24.80 14.97
CA GLN A 202 4.87 -25.12 16.21
C GLN A 202 3.58 -24.33 16.36
N LEU A 203 3.61 -23.02 16.05
CA LEU A 203 2.41 -22.17 16.06
C LEU A 203 1.35 -22.66 15.09
N PHE A 204 1.72 -22.95 13.84
CA PHE A 204 0.77 -23.49 12.86
C PHE A 204 0.15 -24.82 13.33
N HIS A 205 0.94 -25.70 13.93
CA HIS A 205 0.43 -26.95 14.45
C HIS A 205 -0.58 -26.75 15.59
N LEU A 206 -0.30 -25.85 16.52
CA LEU A 206 -1.21 -25.53 17.63
C LEU A 206 -2.51 -24.91 17.12
N LEU A 207 -2.43 -23.98 16.16
CA LEU A 207 -3.61 -23.38 15.54
C LEU A 207 -4.45 -24.43 14.81
N GLU A 208 -3.83 -25.32 14.04
CA GLU A 208 -4.50 -26.41 13.33
C GLU A 208 -5.24 -27.36 14.30
N GLN A 209 -4.55 -27.83 15.34
CA GLN A 209 -5.14 -28.70 16.35
C GLN A 209 -6.35 -28.04 17.01
N HIS A 210 -6.24 -26.75 17.32
CA HIS A 210 -7.32 -26.01 17.96
C HIS A 210 -8.56 -25.90 17.06
N ILE A 211 -8.39 -25.59 15.77
CA ILE A 211 -9.50 -25.55 14.80
C ILE A 211 -10.18 -26.92 14.71
N LYS A 212 -9.38 -27.99 14.60
CA LYS A 212 -9.89 -29.38 14.51
C LYS A 212 -10.74 -29.76 15.71
N LEU A 213 -10.30 -29.39 16.91
CA LEU A 213 -10.95 -29.75 18.17
C LEU A 213 -12.20 -28.92 18.45
N ASN A 214 -12.10 -27.60 18.30
CA ASN A 214 -13.15 -26.68 18.75
C ASN A 214 -14.17 -26.33 17.66
N ASN A 215 -13.84 -26.59 16.39
CA ASN A 215 -14.73 -26.29 15.28
C ASN A 215 -14.66 -27.34 14.15
N ARG A 216 -14.96 -28.59 14.50
CA ARG A 216 -14.87 -29.74 13.57
C ARG A 216 -15.65 -29.53 12.27
N THR A 217 -16.87 -29.00 12.33
CA THR A 217 -17.69 -28.73 11.14
C THR A 217 -17.02 -27.73 10.20
N LEU A 218 -16.44 -26.67 10.76
CA LEU A 218 -15.67 -25.69 10.00
C LEU A 218 -14.42 -26.33 9.37
N TRP A 219 -13.67 -27.11 10.14
CA TRP A 219 -12.51 -27.83 9.64
C TRP A 219 -12.85 -28.74 8.45
N GLU A 220 -13.90 -29.55 8.58
CA GLU A 220 -14.37 -30.44 7.50
C GLU A 220 -14.81 -29.65 6.25
N GLU A 221 -15.45 -28.49 6.43
CA GLU A 221 -15.80 -27.59 5.32
C GLU A 221 -14.57 -27.04 4.60
N LEU A 222 -13.55 -26.59 5.34
CA LEU A 222 -12.29 -26.09 4.79
C LEU A 222 -11.54 -27.15 4.00
N VAL A 223 -11.40 -28.36 4.58
CA VAL A 223 -10.74 -29.49 3.91
C VAL A 223 -11.47 -29.85 2.62
N LYS A 224 -12.80 -29.93 2.65
CA LYS A 224 -13.61 -30.24 1.47
C LYS A 224 -13.44 -29.19 0.38
N ASN A 225 -13.49 -27.91 0.74
CA ASN A 225 -13.30 -26.81 -0.22
C ASN A 225 -11.89 -26.84 -0.82
N THR A 226 -10.86 -27.04 0.01
CA THR A 226 -9.46 -27.15 -0.43
C THR A 226 -9.29 -28.25 -1.46
N ALA A 227 -9.83 -29.44 -1.18
CA ALA A 227 -9.76 -30.56 -2.09
C ALA A 227 -10.47 -30.28 -3.42
N LEU A 228 -11.59 -29.56 -3.39
CA LEU A 228 -12.26 -29.10 -4.61
C LEU A 228 -11.37 -28.14 -5.42
N HIS A 229 -10.76 -27.15 -4.78
CA HIS A 229 -9.86 -26.17 -5.45
C HIS A 229 -8.61 -26.80 -6.03
N LEU A 230 -8.05 -27.80 -5.34
CA LEU A 230 -6.83 -28.48 -5.75
C LEU A 230 -7.10 -29.74 -6.61
N ASN A 231 -8.36 -30.05 -6.92
CA ASN A 231 -8.79 -31.27 -7.60
C ASN A 231 -8.27 -32.56 -6.94
N ILE A 232 -8.20 -32.57 -5.61
CA ILE A 232 -7.73 -33.70 -4.82
C ILE A 232 -8.91 -34.66 -4.54
N PRO A 233 -8.77 -35.97 -4.80
CA PRO A 233 -9.82 -36.94 -4.52
C PRO A 233 -10.22 -36.93 -3.04
N LYS A 234 -11.51 -37.16 -2.76
CA LYS A 234 -12.04 -37.17 -1.38
C LYS A 234 -11.29 -38.11 -0.43
N ALA A 235 -10.79 -39.23 -0.94
CA ALA A 235 -10.01 -40.21 -0.18
C ALA A 235 -8.60 -39.72 0.23
N GLN A 236 -8.15 -38.59 -0.31
CA GLN A 236 -6.85 -37.97 -0.05
C GLN A 236 -6.99 -36.60 0.65
N CYS A 237 -8.21 -36.23 1.06
CA CYS A 237 -8.47 -34.98 1.77
C CYS A 237 -7.70 -34.85 3.09
N ASP A 238 -7.51 -35.97 3.80
CA ASP A 238 -6.86 -35.97 5.13
C ASP A 238 -5.35 -35.73 5.07
N THR A 239 -4.74 -35.77 3.87
CA THR A 239 -3.31 -35.50 3.66
C THR A 239 -3.00 -34.05 3.30
N LEU A 240 -4.02 -33.20 3.24
CA LEU A 240 -3.86 -31.79 2.88
C LEU A 240 -3.06 -31.02 3.96
N PRO A 241 -1.97 -30.32 3.57
CA PRO A 241 -1.24 -29.44 4.46
C PRO A 241 -2.11 -28.29 5.00
N PHE A 242 -1.90 -27.91 6.26
CA PHE A 242 -2.69 -26.86 6.91
C PHE A 242 -2.65 -25.51 6.17
N ASN A 243 -1.49 -25.12 5.62
CA ASN A 243 -1.35 -23.90 4.82
C ASN A 243 -2.19 -23.94 3.54
N GLU A 244 -2.26 -25.08 2.84
CA GLU A 244 -3.15 -25.24 1.68
C GLU A 244 -4.62 -25.18 2.09
N ILE A 245 -4.97 -25.76 3.26
CA ILE A 245 -6.33 -25.71 3.78
C ILE A 245 -6.78 -24.28 4.08
N LEU A 246 -5.87 -23.49 4.64
CA LEU A 246 -6.10 -22.08 4.93
C LEU A 246 -6.23 -21.26 3.64
N GLU A 247 -5.33 -21.47 2.68
CA GLU A 247 -5.31 -20.72 1.42
C GLU A 247 -6.52 -21.02 0.52
N TYR A 248 -6.86 -22.30 0.34
CA TYR A 248 -7.88 -22.72 -0.63
C TYR A 248 -9.22 -23.06 0.01
N GLY A 249 -9.24 -23.58 1.25
CA GLY A 249 -10.48 -23.98 1.93
C GLY A 249 -11.43 -22.83 2.20
N CYS A 250 -10.86 -21.62 2.23
CA CYS A 250 -11.59 -20.39 2.43
C CYS A 250 -12.04 -19.69 1.16
N GLN A 251 -11.72 -20.21 -0.02
CA GLN A 251 -12.16 -19.63 -1.28
C GLN A 251 -13.58 -20.11 -1.59
N SER A 252 -14.46 -19.18 -2.01
CA SER A 252 -15.82 -19.54 -2.40
C SER A 252 -15.82 -20.49 -3.61
N SER A 253 -16.51 -21.63 -3.51
CA SER A 253 -16.65 -22.60 -4.62
C SER A 253 -17.28 -21.97 -5.86
N ASP A 254 -18.23 -21.05 -5.66
CA ASP A 254 -18.91 -20.31 -6.74
C ASP A 254 -17.92 -19.50 -7.59
N ASN A 255 -16.71 -19.20 -7.08
CA ASN A 255 -15.68 -18.47 -7.81
C ASN A 255 -14.89 -19.34 -8.79
N LEU A 256 -14.72 -20.64 -8.49
CA LEU A 256 -13.91 -21.54 -9.32
C LEU A 256 -14.55 -21.69 -10.69
N GLU A 257 -15.83 -22.04 -10.69
CA GLU A 257 -16.61 -22.28 -11.90
C GLU A 257 -16.72 -21.00 -12.72
N PHE A 258 -17.10 -19.88 -12.07
CA PHE A 258 -17.20 -18.59 -12.73
C PHE A 258 -15.85 -18.08 -13.26
N SER A 259 -14.76 -18.22 -12.49
CA SER A 259 -13.42 -17.89 -12.97
C SER A 259 -13.00 -18.78 -14.13
N SER A 260 -13.35 -20.06 -14.12
CA SER A 260 -13.06 -20.98 -15.22
C SER A 260 -13.78 -20.55 -16.49
N TRP A 261 -15.06 -20.19 -16.40
CA TRP A 261 -15.81 -19.67 -17.55
C TRP A 261 -15.22 -18.36 -18.09
N LEU A 262 -14.76 -17.47 -17.21
CA LEU A 262 -14.13 -16.20 -17.63
C LEU A 262 -12.77 -16.40 -18.33
N MET A 263 -11.98 -17.36 -17.87
CA MET A 263 -10.64 -17.65 -18.40
C MET A 263 -10.68 -18.58 -19.60
N HIS A 264 -11.68 -19.45 -19.66
CA HIS A 264 -11.89 -20.45 -20.70
C HIS A 264 -13.36 -20.45 -21.13
N PRO A 265 -13.83 -19.41 -21.86
CA PRO A 265 -15.23 -19.30 -22.27
C PRO A 265 -15.76 -20.55 -22.97
N ASP A 266 -14.90 -21.20 -23.77
CA ASP A 266 -15.20 -22.42 -24.52
C ASP A 266 -15.52 -23.62 -23.61
N THR A 267 -15.08 -23.60 -22.35
CA THR A 267 -15.37 -24.66 -21.36
C THR A 267 -16.72 -24.51 -20.69
N SER A 268 -17.33 -23.31 -20.77
CA SER A 268 -18.60 -23.04 -20.09
C SER A 268 -19.76 -23.81 -20.69
N LYS A 269 -19.70 -24.12 -21.99
CA LYS A 269 -20.83 -24.66 -22.77
C LYS A 269 -22.12 -23.82 -22.64
N LEU A 270 -22.03 -22.59 -22.15
CA LEU A 270 -23.15 -21.67 -21.99
C LEU A 270 -23.38 -20.89 -23.28
N THR A 271 -24.64 -20.61 -23.60
CA THR A 271 -24.99 -19.61 -24.61
C THR A 271 -24.60 -18.20 -24.12
N ALA A 272 -24.51 -17.23 -25.03
CA ALA A 272 -24.17 -15.84 -24.68
C ALA A 272 -25.19 -15.22 -23.70
N GLU A 273 -26.48 -15.59 -23.84
CA GLU A 273 -27.58 -15.12 -22.99
C GLU A 273 -27.51 -15.73 -21.59
N GLU A 274 -27.22 -17.02 -21.49
CA GLU A 274 -27.00 -17.71 -20.21
C GLU A 274 -25.76 -17.18 -19.51
N PHE A 275 -24.66 -16.94 -20.24
CA PHE A 275 -23.47 -16.33 -19.67
C PHE A 275 -23.75 -14.92 -19.13
N ALA A 276 -24.47 -14.08 -19.87
CA ALA A 276 -24.84 -12.75 -19.43
C ALA A 276 -25.75 -12.77 -18.19
N SER A 277 -26.66 -13.74 -18.12
CA SER A 277 -27.53 -13.97 -16.96
C SER A 277 -26.73 -14.42 -15.74
N GLN A 278 -25.86 -15.43 -15.89
CA GLN A 278 -24.95 -15.89 -14.83
C GLN A 278 -24.01 -14.78 -14.37
N TYR A 279 -23.49 -13.98 -15.29
CA TYR A 279 -22.67 -12.81 -15.00
C TYR A 279 -23.42 -11.78 -14.16
N SER A 280 -24.66 -11.45 -14.53
CA SER A 280 -25.51 -10.52 -13.79
C SER A 280 -25.90 -11.09 -12.43
N MET A 281 -26.16 -12.39 -12.34
CA MET A 281 -26.40 -13.07 -11.07
C MET A 281 -25.14 -13.05 -10.20
N GLN A 282 -23.95 -13.22 -10.75
CA GLN A 282 -22.70 -13.09 -10.00
C GLN A 282 -22.48 -11.66 -9.52
N LEU A 283 -22.76 -10.64 -10.34
CA LEU A 283 -22.77 -9.23 -9.89
C LEU A 283 -23.71 -9.02 -8.69
N ASN A 284 -24.94 -9.58 -8.75
CA ASN A 284 -25.94 -9.41 -7.70
C ASN A 284 -25.67 -10.25 -6.44
N LYS A 285 -25.22 -11.51 -6.59
CA LYS A 285 -24.73 -12.37 -5.49
C LYS A 285 -23.46 -11.79 -4.87
N CYS A 286 -22.69 -11.07 -5.67
CA CYS A 286 -21.48 -10.37 -5.28
C CYS A 286 -21.76 -8.88 -5.07
N ILE A 287 -22.67 -8.58 -4.15
CA ILE A 287 -22.35 -7.56 -3.15
C ILE A 287 -20.99 -7.98 -2.56
N MET A 288 -19.91 -7.45 -3.14
CA MET A 288 -18.51 -7.82 -2.93
C MET A 288 -18.00 -7.28 -1.58
N ARG A 289 -18.83 -7.32 -0.54
CA ARG A 289 -18.52 -6.88 0.84
C ARG A 289 -17.60 -7.87 1.58
N THR A 290 -16.69 -8.51 0.87
CA THR A 290 -15.75 -9.49 1.42
C THR A 290 -14.40 -9.31 0.75
N TYR A 291 -13.34 -9.55 1.50
CA TYR A 291 -11.96 -9.49 1.02
C TYR A 291 -11.74 -10.41 -0.20
N MET A 292 -11.02 -9.90 -1.19
CA MET A 292 -10.41 -10.72 -2.24
C MET A 292 -8.90 -10.75 -2.05
N HIS A 293 -8.27 -11.87 -2.40
CA HIS A 293 -6.83 -12.03 -2.40
C HIS A 293 -6.34 -12.67 -3.69
N LEU A 294 -5.05 -12.53 -3.99
CA LEU A 294 -4.38 -13.25 -5.08
C LEU A 294 -3.76 -14.54 -4.51
N PRO A 295 -4.22 -15.75 -4.91
CA PRO A 295 -3.65 -17.01 -4.41
C PRO A 295 -2.17 -17.18 -4.80
N GLU A 296 -1.40 -17.95 -4.03
CA GLU A 296 0.04 -18.18 -4.21
C GLU A 296 0.36 -18.79 -5.59
N SER A 297 -0.46 -19.74 -6.03
CA SER A 297 -0.34 -20.32 -7.38
C SER A 297 -0.45 -19.26 -8.49
N PHE A 298 -1.30 -18.25 -8.32
CA PHE A 298 -1.43 -17.12 -9.23
C PHE A 298 -0.33 -16.08 -9.05
N ILE A 299 0.13 -15.83 -7.81
CA ILE A 299 1.28 -14.96 -7.55
C ILE A 299 2.50 -15.45 -8.33
N HIS A 300 2.81 -16.76 -8.27
CA HIS A 300 3.93 -17.33 -9.01
C HIS A 300 3.78 -17.17 -10.53
N LYS A 301 2.59 -17.49 -11.05
CA LYS A 301 2.27 -17.31 -12.48
C LYS A 301 2.40 -15.86 -12.92
N LYS A 302 1.86 -14.92 -12.14
CA LYS A 302 1.91 -13.48 -12.42
C LYS A 302 3.31 -12.91 -12.31
N ARG A 303 4.11 -13.40 -11.37
CA ARG A 303 5.54 -13.03 -11.28
C ARG A 303 6.27 -13.34 -12.59
N ILE A 304 6.04 -14.52 -13.17
CA ILE A 304 6.64 -14.91 -14.46
C ILE A 304 6.04 -14.09 -15.61
N GLU A 305 4.71 -13.98 -15.69
CA GLU A 305 3.99 -13.22 -16.73
C GLU A 305 4.45 -11.76 -16.81
N LEU A 306 4.63 -11.12 -15.66
CA LEU A 306 4.99 -9.71 -15.52
C LEU A 306 6.50 -9.48 -15.45
N GLN A 307 7.29 -10.56 -15.55
CA GLN A 307 8.76 -10.56 -15.48
C GLN A 307 9.28 -9.83 -14.23
N ILE A 308 8.64 -10.06 -13.08
CA ILE A 308 9.02 -9.44 -11.82
C ILE A 308 10.20 -10.21 -11.23
N ASP A 309 11.35 -9.54 -11.10
CA ASP A 309 12.52 -10.06 -10.39
C ASP A 309 12.40 -9.71 -8.89
N PRO A 310 12.26 -10.69 -7.99
CA PRO A 310 12.11 -10.44 -6.56
C PRO A 310 13.43 -10.07 -5.86
N GLN A 311 14.59 -10.28 -6.50
CA GLN A 311 15.91 -10.02 -5.91
C GLN A 311 16.50 -8.69 -6.35
N LYS A 312 16.02 -8.12 -7.46
CA LYS A 312 16.37 -6.75 -7.81
C LYS A 312 15.46 -5.81 -7.02
N PRO A 313 16.01 -4.78 -6.33
CA PRO A 313 15.17 -3.63 -6.02
C PRO A 313 14.52 -3.21 -7.33
N PHE A 314 13.22 -2.92 -7.27
CA PHE A 314 12.46 -2.63 -8.47
C PHE A 314 12.96 -1.31 -9.07
N ASP A 315 13.99 -1.38 -9.92
CA ASP A 315 14.49 -0.28 -10.72
C ASP A 315 13.49 -0.02 -11.83
N GLY A 316 12.50 0.82 -11.51
CA GLY A 316 11.59 1.39 -12.46
C GLY A 316 10.15 1.05 -12.16
N ILE A 317 9.58 1.74 -11.18
CA ILE A 317 8.79 2.89 -11.62
C ILE A 317 9.83 4.00 -11.68
N GLU A 318 10.07 4.63 -12.85
CA GLU A 318 10.53 6.00 -12.76
C GLU A 318 9.41 6.69 -12.00
N HIS A 319 9.60 6.82 -10.68
CA HIS A 319 8.85 7.77 -9.93
C HIS A 319 9.11 9.07 -10.68
N PHE A 320 8.17 9.50 -11.51
CA PHE A 320 7.86 10.91 -11.61
C PHE A 320 7.25 11.35 -10.26
N GLU A 321 7.89 10.95 -9.14
CA GLU A 321 8.15 11.91 -8.09
C GLU A 321 8.93 12.99 -8.80
N ASP A 322 8.21 14.06 -9.08
CA ASP A 322 8.86 15.32 -9.25
C ASP A 322 9.88 15.45 -8.11
N LYS A 323 11.18 15.27 -8.42
CA LYS A 323 12.25 15.21 -7.42
C LYS A 323 12.36 16.52 -6.64
N ARG A 324 11.65 17.57 -7.07
CA ARG A 324 11.46 18.83 -6.36
C ARG A 324 10.54 18.67 -5.14
N ILE A 325 9.53 17.79 -5.16
CA ILE A 325 8.56 17.62 -4.05
C ILE A 325 9.24 17.16 -2.75
N PRO A 326 10.06 16.09 -2.73
CA PRO A 326 10.76 15.69 -1.51
C PRO A 326 11.68 16.79 -0.96
N LEU A 327 12.28 17.59 -1.84
CA LEU A 327 13.12 18.73 -1.44
C LEU A 327 12.29 19.83 -0.76
N VAL A 328 11.10 20.13 -1.28
CA VAL A 328 10.16 21.07 -0.65
C VAL A 328 9.66 20.55 0.71
N GLU A 329 9.38 19.25 0.83
CA GLU A 329 9.01 18.63 2.11
C GLU A 329 10.14 18.72 3.14
N GLN A 330 11.39 18.49 2.73
CA GLN A 330 12.56 18.70 3.59
C GLN A 330 12.69 20.15 4.06
N MET A 331 12.39 21.13 3.20
CA MET A 331 12.38 22.55 3.59
C MET A 331 11.29 22.84 4.62
N ILE A 332 10.08 22.30 4.43
CA ILE A 332 8.96 22.45 5.37
C ILE A 332 9.30 21.83 6.73
N ASP A 333 9.87 20.62 6.74
CA ASP A 333 10.27 19.92 7.96
C ASP A 333 11.38 20.67 8.71
N LYS A 334 12.39 21.20 8.00
CA LYS A 334 13.47 22.02 8.58
C LYS A 334 12.97 23.34 9.17
N LEU A 335 11.88 23.91 8.66
CA LEU A 335 11.26 25.11 9.22
C LEU A 335 10.44 24.81 10.49
N GLY A 336 9.97 23.57 10.64
CA GLY A 336 9.19 23.12 11.80
C GLY A 336 7.92 23.96 12.04
N ARG A 337 7.39 23.92 13.26
CA ARG A 337 6.24 24.77 13.68
C ARG A 337 6.65 26.17 14.12
N ASN A 338 7.72 26.72 13.53
CA ASN A 338 8.25 28.00 13.97
C ASN A 338 7.30 29.13 13.54
N ARG A 339 6.65 29.80 14.50
CA ARG A 339 5.65 30.86 14.24
C ARG A 339 6.23 32.01 13.43
N SER A 340 7.53 32.27 13.57
CA SER A 340 8.21 33.30 12.79
C SER A 340 8.15 32.99 11.29
N SER A 341 8.14 31.72 10.87
CA SER A 341 8.30 31.25 9.49
C SER A 341 6.99 31.00 8.74
N ARG A 342 5.88 31.56 9.21
CA ARG A 342 4.55 31.29 8.65
C ARG A 342 4.43 31.61 7.15
N ASP A 343 4.86 32.80 6.73
CA ASP A 343 4.74 33.21 5.31
C ASP A 343 5.58 32.32 4.37
N LEU A 344 6.76 31.90 4.85
CA LEU A 344 7.64 30.99 4.11
C LEU A 344 7.06 29.58 4.03
N LEU A 345 6.43 29.10 5.11
CA LEU A 345 5.69 27.84 5.11
C LEU A 345 4.48 27.89 4.17
N GLU A 346 3.75 29.01 4.13
CA GLU A 346 2.63 29.19 3.20
C GLU A 346 3.12 29.16 1.74
N ALA A 347 4.22 29.85 1.42
CA ALA A 347 4.84 29.83 0.10
C ALA A 347 5.33 28.42 -0.31
N LEU A 348 5.99 27.69 0.59
CA LEU A 348 6.45 26.32 0.33
C LEU A 348 5.29 25.33 0.16
N ASN A 349 4.20 25.49 0.92
CA ASN A 349 3.00 24.67 0.74
C ASN A 349 2.31 24.99 -0.59
N ALA A 350 2.24 26.26 -1.00
CA ALA A 350 1.70 26.64 -2.31
C ALA A 350 2.53 26.04 -3.45
N LEU A 351 3.86 26.12 -3.36
CA LEU A 351 4.77 25.49 -4.32
C LEU A 351 4.56 23.97 -4.37
N LYS A 352 4.48 23.30 -3.21
CA LYS A 352 4.18 21.87 -3.14
C LYS A 352 2.86 21.52 -3.85
N GLN A 353 1.79 22.27 -3.61
CA GLN A 353 0.50 22.03 -4.27
C GLN A 353 0.58 22.25 -5.79
N LYS A 354 1.32 23.25 -6.23
CA LYS A 354 1.53 23.54 -7.66
C LYS A 354 2.29 22.40 -8.35
N LEU A 355 3.38 21.92 -7.75
CA LEU A 355 4.15 20.77 -8.23
C LEU A 355 3.29 19.49 -8.26
N LEU A 356 2.50 19.24 -7.20
CA LEU A 356 1.55 18.11 -7.15
C LEU A 356 0.44 18.20 -8.20
N SER A 357 0.06 19.40 -8.62
CA SER A 357 -0.99 19.61 -9.63
C SER A 357 -0.51 19.41 -11.07
N GLY A 358 0.81 19.34 -11.29
CA GLY A 358 1.40 19.24 -12.64
C GLY A 358 1.16 20.46 -13.53
N LYS A 359 0.79 21.60 -12.94
CA LYS A 359 0.60 22.90 -13.61
C LYS A 359 1.80 23.80 -13.38
N ASP A 360 3.01 23.26 -13.50
CA ASP A 360 4.24 24.02 -13.38
C ASP A 360 4.65 24.59 -14.74
N ASP A 361 4.32 25.86 -14.94
CA ASP A 361 4.93 26.67 -15.99
C ASP A 361 6.38 27.02 -15.59
N PRO A 362 7.40 26.80 -16.45
CA PRO A 362 8.80 27.02 -16.10
C PRO A 362 9.12 28.44 -15.63
N ASP A 363 8.48 29.45 -16.23
CA ASP A 363 8.68 30.85 -15.87
C ASP A 363 8.04 31.12 -14.50
N SER A 364 6.83 30.63 -14.28
CA SER A 364 6.14 30.75 -12.99
C SER A 364 6.84 30.00 -11.85
N LEU A 365 7.48 28.85 -12.12
CA LEU A 365 8.28 28.13 -11.13
C LEU A 365 9.54 28.93 -10.72
N LYS A 366 10.18 29.57 -11.68
CA LYS A 366 11.36 30.40 -11.42
C LYS A 366 11.01 31.60 -10.53
N GLU A 367 9.87 32.23 -10.78
CA GLU A 367 9.36 33.33 -9.94
C GLU A 367 9.07 32.86 -8.50
N ASP A 368 8.44 31.70 -8.33
CA ASP A 368 8.16 31.13 -7.02
C ASP A 368 9.46 30.84 -6.24
N LEU A 369 10.47 30.25 -6.90
CA LEU A 369 11.77 29.95 -6.28
C LEU A 369 12.56 31.21 -5.95
N GLU A 370 12.55 32.23 -6.80
CA GLU A 370 13.15 33.53 -6.50
C GLU A 370 12.47 34.21 -5.31
N SER A 371 11.14 34.15 -5.22
CA SER A 371 10.38 34.67 -4.08
C SER A 371 10.77 33.97 -2.77
N ILE A 372 10.82 32.64 -2.78
CA ILE A 372 11.25 31.82 -1.64
C ILE A 372 12.69 32.15 -1.25
N ARG A 373 13.61 32.27 -2.21
CA ARG A 373 15.02 32.64 -1.99
C ARG A 373 15.13 34.01 -1.30
N ARG A 374 14.38 35.01 -1.78
CA ARG A 374 14.36 36.36 -1.16
C ARG A 374 13.83 36.33 0.28
N GLN A 375 12.78 35.55 0.54
CA GLN A 375 12.25 35.40 1.90
C GLN A 375 13.25 34.72 2.85
N ILE A 376 13.97 33.70 2.39
CA ILE A 376 15.03 33.03 3.16
C ILE A 376 16.18 33.99 3.47
N GLU A 377 16.65 34.75 2.47
CA GLU A 377 17.74 35.72 2.64
C GLU A 377 17.36 36.88 3.57
N GLN A 378 16.12 37.39 3.46
CA GLN A 378 15.63 38.43 4.35
C GLN A 378 15.64 37.94 5.80
N ARG A 379 15.10 36.75 6.06
CA ARG A 379 15.07 36.15 7.40
C ARG A 379 16.48 35.86 7.93
N LYS A 380 17.40 35.41 7.07
CA LYS A 380 18.81 35.23 7.42
C LYS A 380 19.47 36.56 7.83
N LYS A 381 19.10 37.68 7.20
CA LYS A 381 19.56 39.03 7.59
C LYS A 381 18.93 39.47 8.90
N ASP A 382 17.63 39.29 9.09
CA ASP A 382 16.92 39.69 10.31
C ASP A 382 17.51 39.00 11.55
N VAL A 383 17.77 37.69 11.47
CA VAL A 383 18.42 36.92 12.55
C VAL A 383 19.85 37.40 12.85
N LYS A 384 20.61 37.82 11.82
CA LYS A 384 21.95 38.41 12.03
C LYS A 384 21.89 39.81 12.65
N THR A 385 20.81 40.54 12.42
CA THR A 385 20.63 41.91 12.92
C THR A 385 20.18 41.90 14.38
N ASP A 386 19.34 40.95 14.76
CA ASP A 386 18.94 40.71 16.15
C ASP A 386 20.12 40.21 17.01
N GLN A 387 21.01 39.37 16.45
CA GLN A 387 22.26 38.98 17.13
C GLN A 387 23.28 40.12 17.30
N LYS A 388 23.22 41.16 16.45
CA LYS A 388 24.07 42.35 16.60
C LYS A 388 23.53 43.33 17.64
N LYS A 389 22.20 43.41 17.80
CA LYS A 389 21.55 44.24 18.83
C LYS A 389 21.67 43.66 20.23
N SER A 390 21.81 42.34 20.38
CA SER A 390 22.01 41.68 21.69
C SER A 390 23.44 41.76 22.24
N LYS A 391 24.39 42.39 21.53
CA LYS A 391 25.80 42.53 21.98
C LYS A 391 26.12 43.83 22.73
N SER A 392 25.12 44.60 23.18
CA SER A 392 25.33 45.64 24.19
C SER A 392 24.69 45.23 25.52
N VAL A 393 25.38 44.39 26.28
CA VAL A 393 25.06 44.16 27.70
C VAL A 393 26.19 44.78 28.52
N THR A 394 25.88 45.89 29.18
CA THR A 394 26.69 46.49 30.24
C THR A 394 26.77 45.53 31.42
N PHE A 395 27.97 45.38 31.97
CA PHE A 395 28.42 44.41 32.99
C PHE A 395 27.66 44.44 34.35
N TRP A 396 26.61 45.25 34.50
CA TRP A 396 25.82 45.37 35.73
C TRP A 396 24.32 45.54 35.45
N SER A 397 23.64 44.45 35.08
CA SER A 397 22.18 44.35 35.22
C SER A 397 21.81 42.90 35.53
N VAL A 398 21.19 42.69 36.69
CA VAL A 398 20.62 41.39 37.10
C VAL A 398 19.50 41.05 36.11
N PRO A 399 19.45 39.83 35.55
CA PRO A 399 18.43 39.48 34.58
C PRO A 399 17.05 39.53 35.25
N THR A 400 16.08 40.16 34.60
CA THR A 400 14.68 40.08 35.04
C THR A 400 14.13 38.67 34.83
N VAL A 401 13.11 38.30 35.60
CA VAL A 401 12.47 36.96 35.55
C VAL A 401 11.97 36.61 34.13
N ASP A 402 11.64 37.61 33.30
CA ASP A 402 11.27 37.41 31.89
C ASP A 402 12.47 37.01 30.99
N GLU A 403 13.70 37.41 31.32
CA GLU A 403 14.91 36.98 30.61
C GLU A 403 15.31 35.55 30.98
N LEU A 404 15.03 35.12 32.22
CA LEU A 404 15.21 33.74 32.66
C LEU A 404 14.17 32.79 32.03
N LEU A 405 12.96 33.27 31.73
CA LEU A 405 11.95 32.52 30.98
C LEU A 405 12.31 32.36 29.49
N GLN A 406 13.08 33.28 28.90
CA GLN A 406 13.62 33.12 27.53
C GLN A 406 14.84 32.19 27.46
N LEU A 407 15.57 32.03 28.56
CA LEU A 407 16.68 31.07 28.66
C LEU A 407 16.21 29.62 28.86
N GLY A 408 14.93 29.42 29.20
CA GLY A 408 14.31 28.10 29.41
C GLY A 408 13.96 27.32 28.14
N ASP A 409 14.17 27.88 26.94
CA ASP A 409 13.87 27.18 25.68
C ASP A 409 14.90 27.44 24.58
N GLN A 410 16.18 27.13 24.86
CA GLN A 410 17.22 27.06 23.83
C GLN A 410 17.15 25.76 22.99
N SER A 411 15.97 25.13 22.91
CA SER A 411 15.72 23.93 22.10
C SER A 411 15.09 24.23 20.74
N ALA A 412 14.87 25.51 20.39
CA ALA A 412 14.46 25.88 19.05
C ALA A 412 15.56 25.48 18.04
N PRO A 413 15.29 24.57 17.08
CA PRO A 413 16.28 24.19 16.09
C PRO A 413 16.69 25.46 15.35
N ARG A 414 17.98 25.80 15.39
CA ARG A 414 18.52 26.84 14.51
C ARG A 414 18.21 26.41 13.09
N VAL A 415 17.22 27.04 12.49
CA VAL A 415 16.91 26.85 11.08
C VAL A 415 18.18 27.19 10.32
N ALA A 416 18.84 26.17 9.76
CA ALA A 416 20.03 26.35 8.96
C ALA A 416 19.59 26.94 7.61
N TYR A 417 19.44 28.26 7.57
CA TYR A 417 19.02 28.98 6.35
C TYR A 417 19.95 28.70 5.17
N ASP A 418 21.22 28.36 5.42
CA ASP A 418 22.16 27.91 4.40
C ASP A 418 21.77 26.56 3.77
N GLU A 419 21.26 25.62 4.58
CA GLU A 419 20.74 24.34 4.07
C GLU A 419 19.43 24.55 3.30
N LEU A 420 18.59 25.51 3.70
CA LEU A 420 17.38 25.86 2.93
C LEU A 420 17.73 26.46 1.57
N LEU A 421 18.76 27.31 1.49
CA LEU A 421 19.24 27.84 0.21
C LEU A 421 19.82 26.73 -0.70
N GLN A 422 20.55 25.78 -0.12
CA GLN A 422 21.04 24.61 -0.87
C GLN A 422 19.89 23.77 -1.42
N LEU A 423 18.80 23.59 -0.68
CA LEU A 423 17.61 22.88 -1.17
C LEU A 423 16.93 23.63 -2.32
N VAL A 424 16.89 24.96 -2.30
CA VAL A 424 16.39 25.77 -3.43
C VAL A 424 17.27 25.56 -4.67
N ASP A 425 18.59 25.59 -4.53
CA ASP A 425 19.51 25.35 -5.65
C ASP A 425 19.34 23.93 -6.24
N GLN A 426 19.11 22.93 -5.40
CA GLN A 426 18.82 21.56 -5.83
C GLN A 426 17.49 21.47 -6.60
N ILE A 427 16.45 22.18 -6.17
CA ILE A 427 15.16 22.23 -6.87
C ILE A 427 15.33 22.87 -8.27
N GLU A 428 16.11 23.94 -8.39
CA GLU A 428 16.42 24.57 -9.68
C GLU A 428 17.23 23.65 -10.60
N GLU A 429 18.22 22.94 -10.07
CA GLU A 429 19.01 21.96 -10.82
C GLU A 429 18.15 20.83 -11.37
N VAL A 430 17.24 20.30 -10.56
CA VAL A 430 16.28 19.27 -10.99
C VAL A 430 15.39 19.84 -12.09
N ALA A 431 14.86 21.06 -11.93
CA ALA A 431 14.01 21.70 -12.94
C ALA A 431 14.72 21.84 -14.30
N LYS A 432 16.00 22.26 -14.30
CA LYS A 432 16.82 22.38 -15.53
C LYS A 432 17.07 21.03 -16.22
N LYS A 433 17.29 19.96 -15.43
CA LYS A 433 17.49 18.61 -15.95
C LYS A 433 16.19 17.99 -16.48
N SER A 434 15.04 18.33 -15.90
CA SER A 434 13.72 17.89 -16.34
C SER A 434 13.24 18.54 -17.64
N THR A 435 13.77 19.71 -18.00
CA THR A 435 13.52 20.37 -19.31
C THR A 435 14.40 19.85 -20.46
N ALA A 436 15.38 18.97 -20.18
CA ALA A 436 16.17 18.32 -21.22
C ALA A 436 15.47 17.02 -21.67
N PRO A 437 15.29 16.79 -22.99
CA PRO A 437 14.56 15.63 -23.49
C PRO A 437 15.43 14.39 -23.38
N ASN A 438 15.28 13.62 -22.29
CA ASN A 438 15.76 12.24 -22.25
C ASN A 438 14.56 11.32 -22.42
N PHE A 439 14.24 11.06 -23.69
CA PHE A 439 13.41 9.94 -24.11
C PHE A 439 14.28 8.69 -24.14
N TYR A 440 13.93 7.67 -23.35
CA TYR A 440 14.26 6.27 -23.65
C TYR A 440 13.04 5.40 -23.42
#